data_AF-A0A531MIX2-F1
#
_entry.id   AF-A0A531MIX2-F1
#
_cell.length_a   1.000
_cell.length_b   1.000
_cell.length_c   1.000
_cell.angle_alpha   90.00
_cell.angle_beta   90.00
_cell.angle_gamma   90.00
#
_symmetry.space_group_name_H-M   'P 1'
#
loop_
_entity.id
_entity.type
_entity.pdbx_description
1 polymer ?
#
loop_
_entity_poly.entity_id
_entity_poly.type
_entity_poly.pdbx_seq_one_letter_code
_entity_poly.pdbx_strand_id
1 'polypeptide(L)'
;MLIINDLSLRMAGRLLLDHASLTLPAGTKAGLVGRNGTGKTTLARYFAEHVDGQVQFAAFTGKAAQVLRSKGAVNARTIHSLIYRPKGEESVADEVTGKTSMSPTFSLNRQSPISRAKLVVIDECSMVDEQLGRDLMSFGTPILVLGDPGQLPPISGGGFFTDHEPDFLLTEIHRQARDNPILRLALDVREGREFMRGDYGTAQVIGKEDVNQELVLKADQVLVGTNRTRRRYNQRLRELKGFNA
;
A
#
# COMPACT_ATOMS: atom_id res chain seq x y z
N MET A 1 -7.05 -1.76 -25.37
CA MET A 1 -7.57 -0.48 -24.84
C MET A 1 -8.74 -0.83 -23.95
N LEU A 2 -8.68 -0.45 -22.67
CA LEU A 2 -9.76 -0.58 -21.72
C LEU A 2 -10.51 0.75 -21.67
N ILE A 3 -11.84 0.72 -21.72
CA ILE A 3 -12.68 1.91 -21.66
C ILE A 3 -13.76 1.64 -20.61
N ILE A 4 -13.87 2.53 -19.65
CA ILE A 4 -14.95 2.61 -18.66
C ILE A 4 -15.60 3.96 -18.88
N ASN A 5 -16.90 3.98 -19.14
CA ASN A 5 -17.64 5.21 -19.39
C ASN A 5 -18.72 5.39 -18.34
N ASP A 6 -18.89 6.64 -17.94
CA ASP A 6 -20.03 7.13 -17.16
C ASP A 6 -20.31 6.32 -15.87
N LEU A 7 -19.25 5.90 -15.18
CA LEU A 7 -19.36 5.05 -14.02
C LEU A 7 -19.81 5.85 -12.80
N SER A 8 -21.03 5.55 -12.36
CA SER A 8 -21.53 5.96 -11.04
C SER A 8 -21.52 4.77 -10.09
N LEU A 9 -20.67 4.83 -9.06
CA LEU A 9 -20.57 3.78 -8.05
C LEU A 9 -21.18 4.26 -6.75
N ARG A 10 -22.16 3.51 -6.22
CA ARG A 10 -22.70 3.74 -4.87
C ARG A 10 -22.32 2.61 -3.93
N MET A 11 -21.89 2.97 -2.72
CA MET A 11 -21.65 2.03 -1.62
C MET A 11 -22.43 2.44 -0.38
N ALA A 12 -23.17 1.49 0.20
CA ALA A 12 -23.98 1.71 1.41
C ALA A 12 -24.86 2.98 1.32
N GLY A 13 -25.46 3.22 0.15
CA GLY A 13 -26.34 4.37 -0.10
C GLY A 13 -25.64 5.69 -0.46
N ARG A 14 -24.30 5.76 -0.44
CA ARG A 14 -23.52 6.97 -0.79
C ARG A 14 -22.78 6.82 -2.11
N LEU A 15 -22.67 7.90 -2.87
CA LEU A 15 -21.98 7.97 -4.16
C LEU A 15 -20.46 8.05 -3.92
N LEU A 16 -19.70 7.11 -4.47
CA LEU A 16 -18.23 7.05 -4.45
C LEU A 16 -17.61 7.65 -5.71
N LEU A 17 -18.26 7.38 -6.84
CA LEU A 17 -17.96 7.96 -8.14
C LEU A 17 -19.28 8.41 -8.73
N ASP A 18 -19.23 9.55 -9.40
CA ASP A 18 -20.34 10.12 -10.14
C ASP A 18 -19.85 10.34 -11.57
N HIS A 19 -20.46 9.65 -12.54
CA HIS A 19 -20.20 9.83 -13.97
C HIS A 19 -18.71 9.74 -14.38
N ALA A 20 -17.93 8.87 -13.72
CA ALA A 20 -16.48 8.76 -13.95
C ALA A 20 -16.16 7.93 -15.22
N SER A 21 -15.33 8.46 -16.10
CA SER A 21 -14.86 7.74 -17.29
C SER A 21 -13.34 7.55 -17.27
N LEU A 22 -12.87 6.35 -17.59
CA LEU A 22 -11.46 5.97 -17.64
C LEU A 22 -11.15 5.27 -18.97
N THR A 23 -10.20 5.81 -19.71
CA THR A 23 -9.66 5.16 -20.91
C THR A 23 -8.18 4.82 -20.69
N LEU A 24 -7.85 3.53 -20.78
CA LEU A 24 -6.52 2.99 -20.57
C LEU A 24 -6.05 2.21 -21.81
N PRO A 25 -5.29 2.84 -22.72
CA PRO A 25 -4.64 2.14 -23.82
C PRO A 25 -3.65 1.06 -23.34
N ALA A 26 -3.27 0.14 -24.23
CA ALA A 26 -2.25 -0.86 -23.90
C ALA A 26 -0.92 -0.18 -23.55
N GLY A 27 -0.20 -0.72 -22.56
CA GLY A 27 1.08 -0.17 -22.09
C GLY A 27 0.96 1.18 -21.39
N THR A 28 -0.24 1.58 -20.96
CA THR A 28 -0.45 2.80 -20.18
C THR A 28 -0.79 2.50 -18.73
N LYS A 29 -0.72 3.54 -17.91
CA LYS A 29 -1.04 3.50 -16.48
C LYS A 29 -2.02 4.60 -16.13
N ALA A 30 -2.84 4.38 -15.11
CA ALA A 30 -3.59 5.43 -14.43
C ALA A 30 -3.46 5.29 -12.92
N GLY A 31 -3.38 6.42 -12.22
CA GLY A 31 -3.39 6.51 -10.76
C GLY A 31 -4.78 6.81 -10.21
N LEU A 32 -5.31 5.90 -9.39
CA LEU A 32 -6.43 6.15 -8.49
C LEU A 32 -5.89 6.35 -7.07
N VAL A 33 -5.77 7.61 -6.71
CA VAL A 33 -5.12 8.02 -5.47
C VAL A 33 -6.15 8.58 -4.50
N GLY A 34 -5.97 8.33 -3.21
CA GLY A 34 -6.91 8.80 -2.20
C GLY A 34 -6.49 8.39 -0.81
N ARG A 35 -7.12 8.97 0.21
CA ARG A 35 -6.77 8.67 1.62
C ARG A 35 -7.09 7.22 1.98
N ASN A 36 -6.53 6.73 3.08
CA ASN A 36 -6.97 5.46 3.66
C ASN A 36 -8.46 5.52 4.04
N GLY A 37 -9.24 4.54 3.57
CA GLY A 37 -10.68 4.49 3.79
C GLY A 37 -11.53 5.26 2.77
N THR A 38 -10.96 5.76 1.66
CA THR A 38 -11.74 6.38 0.56
C THR A 38 -12.36 5.38 -0.41
N GLY A 39 -12.22 4.07 -0.17
CA GLY A 39 -12.85 3.03 -1.00
C GLY A 39 -12.03 2.54 -2.20
N LYS A 40 -10.77 2.98 -2.39
CA LYS A 40 -9.86 2.55 -3.49
C LYS A 40 -9.93 1.06 -3.82
N THR A 41 -9.71 0.19 -2.83
CA THR A 41 -9.72 -1.27 -3.03
C THR A 41 -11.09 -1.77 -3.47
N THR A 42 -12.19 -1.17 -2.99
CA THR A 42 -13.52 -1.56 -3.45
C THR A 42 -13.76 -1.11 -4.87
N LEU A 43 -13.33 0.09 -5.22
CA LEU A 43 -13.39 0.62 -6.57
C LEU A 43 -12.62 -0.27 -7.55
N ALA A 44 -11.42 -0.69 -7.17
CA ALA A 44 -10.61 -1.60 -7.98
C ALA A 44 -11.25 -2.98 -8.19
N ARG A 45 -11.97 -3.50 -7.18
CA ARG A 45 -12.76 -4.73 -7.33
C ARG A 45 -13.94 -4.54 -8.27
N TYR A 46 -14.65 -3.43 -8.13
CA TYR A 46 -15.73 -3.08 -9.03
C TYR A 46 -15.23 -3.04 -10.49
N PHE A 47 -14.11 -2.37 -10.76
CA PHE A 47 -13.50 -2.40 -12.09
C PHE A 47 -13.15 -3.82 -12.53
N ALA A 48 -12.59 -4.64 -11.64
CA ALA A 48 -12.25 -6.02 -11.98
C ALA A 48 -13.46 -6.88 -12.35
N GLU A 49 -14.63 -6.64 -11.73
CA GLU A 49 -15.88 -7.33 -12.04
C GLU A 49 -16.51 -6.88 -13.37
N HIS A 50 -16.21 -5.66 -13.83
CA HIS A 50 -16.80 -5.05 -15.02
C HIS A 50 -15.85 -5.01 -16.23
N VAL A 51 -14.62 -5.49 -16.08
CA VAL A 51 -13.69 -5.68 -17.19
C VAL A 51 -14.00 -7.01 -17.87
N ASP A 52 -14.25 -6.99 -19.18
CA ASP A 52 -14.39 -8.21 -19.99
C ASP A 52 -13.02 -8.88 -20.21
N GLY A 53 -12.57 -9.61 -19.18
CA GLY A 53 -11.37 -10.43 -19.21
C GLY A 53 -10.68 -10.55 -17.85
N GLN A 54 -9.47 -11.12 -17.87
CA GLN A 54 -8.74 -11.39 -16.63
C GLN A 54 -8.15 -10.10 -16.03
N VAL A 55 -8.45 -9.84 -14.77
CA VAL A 55 -7.78 -8.78 -13.99
C VAL A 55 -6.83 -9.42 -12.98
N GLN A 56 -5.59 -8.95 -12.94
CA GLN A 56 -4.60 -9.38 -11.97
C GLN A 56 -4.43 -8.35 -10.88
N PHE A 57 -4.37 -8.80 -9.63
CA PHE A 57 -4.08 -7.94 -8.49
C PHE A 57 -2.64 -8.17 -8.02
N ALA A 58 -1.94 -7.10 -7.71
CA ALA A 58 -0.61 -7.14 -7.16
C ALA A 58 -0.41 -6.09 -6.06
N ALA A 59 0.53 -6.35 -5.17
CA ALA A 59 0.99 -5.37 -4.20
C ALA A 59 2.50 -5.50 -3.99
N PHE A 60 3.14 -4.47 -3.44
CA PHE A 60 4.59 -4.52 -3.21
C PHE A 60 4.97 -5.61 -2.19
N THR A 61 4.23 -5.72 -1.08
CA THR A 61 4.52 -6.65 0.02
C THR A 61 3.56 -7.84 0.08
N GLY A 62 4.03 -8.96 0.65
CA GLY A 62 3.21 -10.15 0.86
C GLY A 62 2.02 -9.91 1.79
N LYS A 63 2.18 -9.04 2.80
CA LYS A 63 1.10 -8.64 3.72
C LYS A 63 0.01 -7.86 2.99
N ALA A 64 0.39 -6.88 2.17
CA ALA A 64 -0.57 -6.12 1.36
C ALA A 64 -1.32 -7.05 0.38
N ALA A 65 -0.61 -7.95 -0.29
CA ALA A 65 -1.23 -8.95 -1.16
C ALA A 65 -2.20 -9.87 -0.38
N GLN A 66 -1.88 -10.26 0.86
CA GLN A 66 -2.78 -11.03 1.71
C GLN A 66 -4.05 -10.25 2.09
N VAL A 67 -3.92 -8.96 2.39
CA VAL A 67 -5.07 -8.08 2.69
C VAL A 67 -5.96 -7.92 1.46
N LEU A 68 -5.40 -7.82 0.25
CA LEU A 68 -6.17 -7.83 -0.99
C LEU A 68 -6.96 -9.14 -1.15
N ARG A 69 -6.31 -10.29 -0.92
CA ARG A 69 -6.98 -11.61 -0.96
C ARG A 69 -8.13 -11.71 0.03
N SER A 70 -7.94 -11.27 1.28
CA SER A 70 -9.01 -11.31 2.30
C SER A 70 -10.18 -10.39 1.96
N LYS A 71 -9.97 -9.38 1.12
CA LYS A 71 -11.00 -8.50 0.57
C LYS A 71 -11.59 -9.01 -0.75
N GLY A 72 -11.29 -10.23 -1.18
CA GLY A 72 -11.91 -10.86 -2.36
C GLY A 72 -11.09 -10.81 -3.65
N ALA A 73 -9.93 -10.14 -3.67
CA ALA A 73 -8.99 -10.23 -4.79
C ALA A 73 -8.17 -11.52 -4.69
N VAL A 74 -8.80 -12.67 -4.91
CA VAL A 74 -8.27 -14.01 -4.59
C VAL A 74 -6.95 -14.34 -5.31
N ASN A 75 -6.72 -13.76 -6.49
CA ASN A 75 -5.51 -13.95 -7.29
C ASN A 75 -4.39 -12.95 -6.94
N ALA A 76 -4.58 -12.10 -5.93
CA ALA A 76 -3.59 -11.11 -5.55
C ALA A 76 -2.27 -11.74 -5.09
N ARG A 77 -1.15 -11.21 -5.58
CA ARG A 77 0.22 -11.68 -5.26
C ARG A 77 1.20 -10.51 -5.15
N THR A 78 2.46 -10.76 -4.81
CA THR A 78 3.44 -9.66 -4.83
C THR A 78 3.79 -9.30 -6.27
N ILE A 79 4.12 -8.03 -6.55
CA ILE A 79 4.61 -7.59 -7.86
C ILE A 79 5.77 -8.48 -8.30
N HIS A 80 6.73 -8.71 -7.41
CA HIS A 80 7.89 -9.57 -7.63
C HIS A 80 7.50 -10.99 -8.09
N SER A 81 6.59 -11.65 -7.37
CA SER A 81 6.10 -13.00 -7.74
C SER A 81 5.22 -13.03 -8.98
N LEU A 82 4.68 -11.87 -9.38
CA LEU A 82 3.91 -11.73 -10.61
C LEU A 82 4.86 -11.64 -11.80
N ILE A 83 5.85 -10.75 -11.77
CA ILE A 83 6.61 -10.42 -12.97
C ILE A 83 7.95 -11.14 -13.09
N TYR A 84 8.49 -11.68 -12.02
CA TYR A 84 9.78 -12.38 -12.04
C TYR A 84 9.64 -13.88 -11.86
N ARG A 85 10.66 -14.61 -12.32
CA ARG A 85 10.93 -16.01 -12.00
C ARG A 85 12.40 -16.16 -11.58
N PRO A 86 12.71 -17.11 -10.67
CA PRO A 86 14.10 -17.43 -10.34
C PRO A 86 14.85 -17.87 -11.61
N LYS A 87 16.10 -17.41 -11.75
CA LYS A 87 16.99 -17.77 -12.86
C LYS A 87 18.20 -18.58 -12.38
N GLY A 88 18.67 -18.34 -11.16
CA GLY A 88 19.83 -19.01 -10.57
C GLY A 88 20.27 -18.30 -9.30
N GLU A 89 21.54 -18.46 -8.95
CA GLU A 89 22.18 -17.82 -7.80
C GLU A 89 23.50 -17.19 -8.23
N GLU A 90 23.87 -16.08 -7.59
CA GLU A 90 25.14 -15.39 -7.83
C GLU A 90 25.86 -15.07 -6.51
N SER A 91 27.18 -14.99 -6.59
CA SER A 91 28.05 -14.60 -5.49
C SER A 91 28.03 -13.10 -5.31
N VAL A 92 27.43 -12.63 -4.22
CA VAL A 92 27.45 -11.21 -3.84
C VAL A 92 28.42 -11.05 -2.69
N ALA A 93 29.48 -10.26 -2.91
CA ALA A 93 30.40 -9.85 -1.88
C ALA A 93 29.88 -8.59 -1.19
N ASP A 94 29.75 -8.64 0.14
CA ASP A 94 29.46 -7.45 0.94
C ASP A 94 30.73 -6.58 1.01
N GLU A 95 30.68 -5.40 0.39
CA GLU A 95 31.82 -4.47 0.32
C GLU A 95 32.30 -3.99 1.71
N VAL A 96 31.45 -4.06 2.73
CA VAL A 96 31.75 -3.61 4.09
C VAL A 96 32.30 -4.74 4.95
N THR A 97 31.74 -5.94 4.81
CA THR A 97 32.11 -7.09 5.67
C THR A 97 33.06 -8.09 5.01
N GLY A 98 33.28 -7.98 3.69
CA GLY A 98 34.09 -8.89 2.89
C GLY A 98 33.50 -10.30 2.76
N LYS A 99 32.27 -10.52 3.26
CA LYS A 99 31.61 -11.83 3.23
C LYS A 99 30.94 -12.04 1.89
N THR A 100 31.21 -13.18 1.28
CA THR A 100 30.50 -13.64 0.09
C THR A 100 29.25 -14.40 0.51
N SER A 101 28.11 -14.02 -0.05
CA SER A 101 26.82 -14.70 0.14
C SER A 101 26.23 -15.11 -1.20
N MET A 102 25.54 -16.25 -1.24
CA MET A 102 24.74 -16.66 -2.39
C MET A 102 23.44 -15.88 -2.37
N SER A 103 23.18 -15.13 -3.44
CA SER A 103 21.92 -14.41 -3.62
C SER A 103 21.20 -14.93 -4.85
N PRO A 104 19.87 -15.16 -4.77
CA PRO A 104 19.10 -15.59 -5.92
C PRO A 104 19.01 -14.48 -6.98
N THR A 105 19.15 -14.85 -8.25
CA THR A 105 18.93 -13.97 -9.39
C THR A 105 17.57 -14.20 -10.00
N PHE A 106 16.98 -13.12 -10.51
CA PHE A 106 15.64 -13.12 -11.07
C PHE A 106 15.65 -12.66 -12.52
N SER A 107 14.68 -13.16 -13.30
CA SER A 107 14.45 -12.71 -14.68
C SER A 107 12.98 -12.49 -14.92
N LEU A 108 12.64 -11.61 -15.86
CA LEU A 108 11.26 -11.36 -16.23
C LEU A 108 10.58 -12.64 -16.72
N ASN A 109 9.43 -12.93 -16.13
CA ASN A 109 8.57 -14.03 -16.50
C ASN A 109 7.57 -13.59 -17.56
N ARG A 110 7.98 -13.57 -18.84
CA ARG A 110 7.10 -13.18 -19.97
C ARG A 110 5.84 -14.05 -20.12
N GLN A 111 5.84 -15.25 -19.54
CA GLN A 111 4.69 -16.17 -19.51
C GLN A 111 3.78 -15.97 -18.29
N SER A 112 4.07 -14.97 -17.46
CA SER A 112 3.28 -14.63 -16.28
C SER A 112 1.82 -14.32 -16.62
N PRO A 113 0.86 -14.58 -15.72
CA PRO A 113 -0.54 -14.18 -15.88
C PRO A 113 -0.75 -12.71 -16.26
N ILE A 114 0.19 -11.82 -15.95
CA ILE A 114 0.13 -10.41 -16.33
C ILE A 114 0.01 -10.19 -17.84
N SER A 115 0.68 -11.02 -18.67
CA SER A 115 0.70 -10.84 -20.13
C SER A 115 -0.62 -11.20 -20.81
N ARG A 116 -1.49 -11.93 -20.11
CA ARG A 116 -2.84 -12.30 -20.59
C ARG A 116 -3.94 -11.45 -19.95
N ALA A 117 -3.60 -10.65 -18.94
CA ALA A 117 -4.55 -9.83 -18.24
C ALA A 117 -4.99 -8.64 -19.12
N LYS A 118 -6.25 -8.22 -18.95
CA LYS A 118 -6.77 -6.98 -19.55
C LYS A 118 -6.46 -5.76 -18.69
N LEU A 119 -6.26 -5.97 -17.40
CA LEU A 119 -5.94 -4.95 -16.41
C LEU A 119 -5.09 -5.55 -15.30
N VAL A 120 -4.13 -4.76 -14.80
CA VAL A 120 -3.41 -5.05 -13.56
C VAL A 120 -3.73 -3.97 -12.55
N VAL A 121 -4.20 -4.36 -11.38
CA VAL A 121 -4.39 -3.46 -10.25
C VAL A 121 -3.20 -3.60 -9.31
N ILE A 122 -2.51 -2.50 -9.02
CA ILE A 122 -1.39 -2.46 -8.09
C ILE A 122 -1.77 -1.65 -6.85
N ASP A 123 -1.75 -2.28 -5.67
CA ASP A 123 -1.91 -1.61 -4.38
C ASP A 123 -0.54 -1.29 -3.74
N GLU A 124 -0.51 -0.27 -2.89
CA GLU A 124 0.71 0.26 -2.25
C GLU A 124 1.81 0.61 -3.25
N CYS A 125 1.42 1.37 -4.28
CA CYS A 125 2.32 1.75 -5.37
C CYS A 125 3.45 2.70 -4.97
N SER A 126 3.32 3.36 -3.82
CA SER A 126 4.33 4.27 -3.28
C SER A 126 5.64 3.57 -2.97
N MET A 127 5.66 2.23 -2.94
CA MET A 127 6.88 1.44 -2.71
C MET A 127 7.54 0.96 -4.01
N VAL A 128 6.98 1.27 -5.18
CA VAL A 128 7.50 0.80 -6.47
C VAL A 128 8.57 1.77 -6.98
N ASP A 129 9.80 1.30 -7.06
CA ASP A 129 10.92 2.03 -7.64
C ASP A 129 10.87 2.08 -9.18
N GLU A 130 11.80 2.85 -9.76
CA GLU A 130 11.88 3.07 -11.20
C GLU A 130 12.11 1.78 -12.02
N GLN A 131 12.98 0.88 -11.54
CA GLN A 131 13.31 -0.34 -12.26
C GLN A 131 12.12 -1.30 -12.28
N LEU A 132 11.51 -1.54 -11.12
CA LEU A 132 10.33 -2.38 -10.99
C LEU A 132 9.14 -1.82 -11.79
N GLY A 133 8.99 -0.50 -11.81
CA GLY A 133 8.01 0.21 -12.62
C GLY A 133 8.21 0.00 -14.13
N ARG A 134 9.44 0.18 -14.63
CA ARG A 134 9.78 -0.08 -16.04
C ARG A 134 9.55 -1.54 -16.42
N ASP A 135 9.94 -2.46 -15.55
CA ASP A 135 9.73 -3.90 -15.76
C ASP A 135 8.26 -4.27 -15.83
N LEU A 136 7.42 -3.71 -14.96
CA LEU A 136 5.96 -3.85 -15.01
C LEU A 136 5.36 -3.32 -16.32
N MET A 137 5.74 -2.10 -16.72
CA MET A 137 5.25 -1.48 -17.95
C MET A 137 5.69 -2.25 -19.20
N SER A 138 6.83 -2.95 -19.14
CA SER A 138 7.37 -3.73 -20.26
C SER A 138 6.48 -4.90 -20.71
N PHE A 139 5.47 -5.27 -19.92
CA PHE A 139 4.48 -6.29 -20.29
C PHE A 139 3.39 -5.76 -21.23
N GLY A 140 3.26 -4.44 -21.37
CA GLY A 140 2.25 -3.82 -22.25
C GLY A 140 0.81 -3.94 -21.74
N THR A 141 0.60 -4.52 -20.56
CA THR A 141 -0.72 -4.62 -19.94
C THR A 141 -1.10 -3.29 -19.28
N PRO A 142 -2.34 -2.79 -19.46
CA PRO A 142 -2.82 -1.61 -18.75
C PRO A 142 -2.71 -1.77 -17.22
N ILE A 143 -2.26 -0.74 -16.53
CA ILE A 143 -2.06 -0.75 -15.08
C ILE A 143 -2.93 0.31 -14.41
N LEU A 144 -3.78 -0.11 -13.47
CA LEU A 144 -4.44 0.78 -12.51
C LEU A 144 -3.69 0.73 -11.19
N VAL A 145 -3.23 1.89 -10.75
CA VAL A 145 -2.40 2.03 -9.58
C VAL A 145 -3.22 2.63 -8.44
N LEU A 146 -3.19 2.01 -7.27
CA LEU A 146 -3.84 2.50 -6.05
C LEU A 146 -2.78 3.06 -5.10
N GLY A 147 -3.00 4.28 -4.64
CA GLY A 147 -2.07 4.96 -3.73
C GLY A 147 -2.74 5.85 -2.71
N ASP A 148 -1.99 6.20 -1.66
CA ASP A 148 -2.31 7.31 -0.76
C ASP A 148 -1.12 8.28 -0.78
N PRO A 149 -1.31 9.56 -1.16
CA PRO A 149 -0.19 10.50 -1.29
C PRO A 149 0.46 10.85 0.06
N GLY A 150 -0.16 10.47 1.19
CA GLY A 150 0.36 10.72 2.53
C GLY A 150 0.97 9.49 3.18
N GLN A 151 1.11 8.38 2.44
CA GLN A 151 1.85 7.22 2.90
C GLN A 151 3.35 7.42 2.77
N LEU A 152 4.11 6.57 3.46
CA LEU A 152 5.57 6.61 3.43
C LEU A 152 6.09 6.36 1.99
N PRO A 153 7.11 7.12 1.55
CA PRO A 153 7.79 6.89 0.29
C PRO A 153 8.61 5.59 0.33
N PRO A 154 9.17 5.12 -0.80
CA PRO A 154 10.08 3.99 -0.80
C PRO A 154 11.29 4.24 0.12
N ILE A 155 11.87 3.16 0.65
CA ILE A 155 13.07 3.24 1.50
C ILE A 155 14.30 3.72 0.70
N SER A 156 14.30 3.49 -0.63
CA SER A 156 15.34 3.91 -1.57
C SER A 156 14.75 4.10 -2.97
N GLY A 157 15.19 5.15 -3.68
CA GLY A 157 14.72 5.48 -5.04
C GLY A 157 13.48 6.39 -5.07
N GLY A 158 13.25 7.05 -6.21
CA GLY A 158 12.00 7.77 -6.50
C GLY A 158 10.86 6.81 -6.77
N GLY A 159 9.61 7.26 -6.59
CA GLY A 159 8.45 6.41 -6.76
C GLY A 159 7.92 6.48 -8.19
N PHE A 160 8.09 5.40 -8.96
CA PHE A 160 7.76 5.38 -10.41
C PHE A 160 6.33 5.82 -10.73
N PHE A 161 5.39 5.51 -9.82
CA PHE A 161 3.97 5.83 -9.95
C PHE A 161 3.54 7.07 -9.17
N THR A 162 4.40 7.62 -8.31
CA THR A 162 4.07 8.72 -7.40
C THR A 162 4.80 10.03 -7.71
N ASP A 163 5.74 10.01 -8.66
CA ASP A 163 6.51 11.19 -9.09
C ASP A 163 5.73 12.12 -10.05
N HIS A 164 4.46 11.82 -10.34
CA HIS A 164 3.56 12.65 -11.16
C HIS A 164 2.21 12.84 -10.46
N GLU A 165 1.47 13.88 -10.87
CA GLU A 165 0.10 14.08 -10.38
C GLU A 165 -0.80 12.87 -10.74
N PRO A 166 -1.67 12.45 -9.82
CA PRO A 166 -2.56 11.33 -10.05
C PRO A 166 -3.63 11.66 -11.08
N ASP A 167 -3.96 10.70 -11.95
CA ASP A 167 -5.03 10.87 -12.93
C ASP A 167 -6.41 11.04 -12.26
N PHE A 168 -6.62 10.41 -11.10
CA PHE A 168 -7.86 10.48 -10.34
C PHE A 168 -7.57 10.60 -8.84
N LEU A 169 -8.17 11.60 -8.18
CA LEU A 169 -8.07 11.82 -6.74
C LEU A 169 -9.41 11.60 -6.04
N LEU A 170 -9.49 10.59 -5.18
CA LEU A 170 -10.60 10.38 -4.25
C LEU A 170 -10.40 11.24 -3.01
N THR A 171 -11.21 12.30 -2.90
CA THR A 171 -11.12 13.31 -1.83
C THR A 171 -12.01 12.97 -0.63
N GLU A 172 -13.12 12.28 -0.84
CA GLU A 172 -14.06 11.96 0.23
C GLU A 172 -13.66 10.68 0.99
N ILE A 173 -13.61 10.74 2.33
CA ILE A 173 -13.32 9.58 3.20
C ILE A 173 -14.66 8.90 3.55
N HIS A 174 -14.79 7.63 3.19
CA HIS A 174 -16.07 6.90 3.25
C HIS A 174 -16.22 6.02 4.51
N ARG A 175 -15.33 6.15 5.50
CA ARG A 175 -15.45 5.43 6.79
C ARG A 175 -16.54 6.08 7.65
N GLN A 176 -17.12 5.31 8.59
CA GLN A 176 -18.11 5.75 9.60
C GLN A 176 -17.53 6.77 10.63
N ALA A 177 -16.64 7.66 10.20
CA ALA A 177 -15.59 8.24 11.04
C ALA A 177 -15.49 9.76 10.91
N ARG A 178 -16.51 10.45 10.38
CA ARG A 178 -16.53 11.93 10.45
C ARG A 178 -16.43 12.43 11.90
N ASP A 179 -16.92 11.64 12.85
CA ASP A 179 -16.80 11.90 14.30
C ASP A 179 -15.59 11.21 14.95
N ASN A 180 -14.69 10.60 14.18
CA ASN A 180 -13.52 9.93 14.74
C ASN A 180 -12.36 10.93 14.92
N PRO A 181 -11.96 11.24 16.17
CA PRO A 181 -10.89 12.20 16.45
C PRO A 181 -9.54 11.81 15.82
N ILE A 182 -9.27 10.52 15.62
CA ILE A 182 -8.03 10.04 14.99
C ILE A 182 -7.92 10.56 13.55
N LEU A 183 -9.03 10.59 12.81
CA LEU A 183 -9.00 11.09 11.43
C LEU A 183 -8.72 12.59 11.42
N ARG A 184 -9.36 13.36 12.29
CA ARG A 184 -9.11 14.80 12.41
C ARG A 184 -7.64 15.07 12.73
N LEU A 185 -7.08 14.40 13.73
CA LEU A 185 -5.67 14.52 14.10
C LEU A 185 -4.73 14.15 12.94
N ALA A 186 -5.03 13.07 12.20
CA ALA A 186 -4.25 12.68 11.03
C ALA A 186 -4.30 13.72 9.89
N LEU A 187 -5.44 14.41 9.72
CA LEU A 187 -5.57 15.51 8.76
C LEU A 187 -4.75 16.72 9.18
N ASP A 188 -4.79 17.07 10.47
CA ASP A 188 -4.02 18.19 11.01
C ASP A 188 -2.52 17.96 10.82
N VAL A 189 -2.01 16.75 11.14
CA VAL A 189 -0.61 16.36 10.88
C VAL A 189 -0.25 16.52 9.39
N ARG A 190 -1.12 16.09 8.50
CA ARG A 190 -0.86 16.09 7.05
C ARG A 190 -0.88 17.48 6.44
N GLU A 191 -1.75 18.36 6.94
CA GLU A 191 -1.85 19.75 6.52
C GLU A 191 -0.85 20.66 7.24
N GLY A 192 0.01 20.09 8.10
CA GLY A 192 0.99 20.83 8.90
C GLY A 192 0.34 21.72 9.96
N ARG A 193 -0.92 21.46 10.33
CA ARG A 193 -1.61 22.16 11.41
C ARG A 193 -1.14 21.61 12.76
N GLU A 194 -1.02 22.51 13.73
CA GLU A 194 -0.78 22.11 15.11
C GLU A 194 -2.00 21.41 15.72
N PHE A 195 -1.74 20.43 16.58
CA PHE A 195 -2.74 19.76 17.38
C PHE A 195 -2.31 19.80 18.85
N MET A 196 -3.28 20.00 19.75
CA MET A 196 -3.00 20.18 21.17
C MET A 196 -2.93 18.83 21.90
N ARG A 197 -2.18 18.81 23.01
CA ARG A 197 -2.28 17.71 23.98
C ARG A 197 -3.68 17.68 24.59
N GLY A 198 -4.21 16.50 24.86
CA GLY A 198 -5.54 16.35 25.44
C GLY A 198 -6.19 15.01 25.12
N ASP A 199 -7.35 14.80 25.72
CA ASP A 199 -8.23 13.68 25.45
C ASP A 199 -9.29 14.10 24.42
N TYR A 200 -9.36 13.33 23.34
CA TYR A 200 -10.32 13.51 22.25
C TYR A 200 -11.37 12.38 22.24
N GLY A 201 -11.51 11.64 23.34
CA GLY A 201 -12.44 10.52 23.50
C GLY A 201 -11.79 9.21 23.10
N THR A 202 -11.83 8.86 21.81
CA THR A 202 -11.21 7.61 21.32
C THR A 202 -9.73 7.77 20.98
N ALA A 203 -9.14 8.94 21.23
CA ALA A 203 -7.75 9.25 20.96
C ALA A 203 -7.22 10.20 22.04
N GLN A 204 -5.98 10.00 22.47
CA GLN A 204 -5.33 10.88 23.43
C GLN A 204 -3.97 11.31 22.88
N VAL A 205 -3.67 12.60 22.99
CA VAL A 205 -2.36 13.18 22.65
C VAL A 205 -1.67 13.56 23.94
N ILE A 206 -0.61 12.84 24.30
CA ILE A 206 0.12 13.02 25.55
C ILE A 206 1.59 13.35 25.29
N GLY A 207 2.25 13.92 26.31
CA GLY A 207 3.70 14.10 26.29
C GLY A 207 4.45 12.76 26.39
N LYS A 208 5.73 12.78 26.07
CA LYS A 208 6.61 11.59 26.23
C LYS A 208 6.78 11.25 27.71
N GLU A 209 6.82 12.27 28.55
CA GLU A 209 6.88 12.23 30.01
C GLU A 209 5.67 11.55 30.64
N ASP A 210 4.51 11.60 29.99
CA ASP A 210 3.26 11.02 30.47
C ASP A 210 3.12 9.53 30.09
N VAL A 211 4.01 9.01 29.24
CA VAL A 211 4.00 7.59 28.83
C VAL A 211 4.53 6.72 29.97
N ASN A 212 3.63 6.01 30.64
CA ASN A 212 3.96 5.12 31.76
C ASN A 212 3.84 3.62 31.41
N GLN A 213 4.37 2.75 32.29
CA GLN A 213 4.41 1.30 32.08
C GLN A 213 3.01 0.69 31.91
N GLU A 214 2.02 1.15 32.67
CA GLU A 214 0.66 0.63 32.64
C GLU A 214 0.01 0.86 31.27
N LEU A 215 0.16 2.07 30.72
CA LEU A 215 -0.38 2.45 29.41
C LEU A 215 0.23 1.58 28.31
N VAL A 216 1.55 1.35 28.35
CA VAL A 216 2.24 0.52 27.34
C VAL A 216 1.87 -0.96 27.47
N LEU A 217 1.67 -1.47 28.69
CA LEU A 217 1.27 -2.88 28.91
C LEU A 217 -0.17 -3.18 28.48
N LYS A 218 -1.08 -2.19 28.62
CA LYS A 218 -2.48 -2.29 28.17
C LYS A 218 -2.63 -2.20 26.65
N ALA A 219 -1.65 -1.63 25.95
CA ALA A 219 -1.72 -1.50 24.50
C ALA A 219 -1.58 -2.86 23.79
N ASP A 220 -2.47 -3.13 22.83
CA ASP A 220 -2.34 -4.29 21.94
C ASP A 220 -1.12 -4.16 21.03
N GLN A 221 -0.82 -2.94 20.60
CA GLN A 221 0.29 -2.62 19.71
C GLN A 221 0.95 -1.30 20.09
N VAL A 222 2.28 -1.30 20.13
CA VAL A 222 3.09 -0.10 20.34
C VAL A 222 3.91 0.17 19.07
N LEU A 223 3.68 1.34 18.47
CA LEU A 223 4.41 1.79 17.28
C LEU A 223 5.52 2.75 17.68
N VAL A 224 6.71 2.59 17.10
CA VAL A 224 7.89 3.41 17.41
C VAL A 224 8.67 3.70 16.13
N GLY A 225 9.35 4.85 16.09
CA GLY A 225 10.02 5.31 14.86
C GLY A 225 11.28 4.53 14.44
N THR A 226 11.88 3.71 15.31
CA THR A 226 13.13 2.99 14.97
C THR A 226 13.12 1.53 15.39
N ASN A 227 13.86 0.70 14.63
CA ASN A 227 14.07 -0.70 14.96
C ASN A 227 14.82 -0.90 16.30
N ARG A 228 15.72 0.01 16.66
CA ARG A 228 16.42 -0.01 17.95
C ARG A 228 15.42 0.14 19.11
N THR A 229 14.54 1.14 19.03
CA THR A 229 13.49 1.35 20.03
C THR A 229 12.54 0.17 20.08
N ARG A 230 12.13 -0.37 18.91
CA ARG A 230 11.23 -1.52 18.82
C ARG A 230 11.79 -2.74 19.53
N ARG A 231 13.07 -3.08 19.29
CA ARG A 231 13.73 -4.22 19.95
C ARG A 231 13.76 -4.03 21.46
N ARG A 232 14.12 -2.83 21.93
CA ARG A 232 14.15 -2.50 23.36
C ARG A 232 12.78 -2.63 24.02
N TYR A 233 11.73 -2.07 23.40
CA TYR A 233 10.36 -2.18 23.91
C TYR A 233 9.86 -3.62 23.91
N ASN A 234 10.12 -4.38 22.83
CA ASN A 234 9.73 -5.79 22.77
C ASN A 234 10.40 -6.63 23.86
N GLN A 235 11.70 -6.44 24.08
CA GLN A 235 12.43 -7.13 25.15
C GLN A 235 11.83 -6.77 26.52
N ARG A 236 11.67 -5.47 26.80
CA ARG A 236 11.13 -5.00 28.08
C ARG A 236 9.70 -5.49 28.33
N LEU A 237 8.84 -5.47 27.32
CA LEU A 237 7.45 -5.94 27.44
C LEU A 237 7.36 -7.45 27.63
N ARG A 238 8.28 -8.21 27.03
CA ARG A 238 8.39 -9.67 27.27
C ARG A 238 8.80 -9.96 28.70
N GLU A 239 9.85 -9.29 29.20
CA GLU A 239 10.29 -9.40 30.60
C GLU A 239 9.14 -9.08 31.57
N LEU A 240 8.44 -7.95 31.37
CA LEU A 240 7.33 -7.53 32.23
C LEU A 240 6.13 -8.47 32.18
N LYS A 241 5.93 -9.20 31.07
CA LYS A 241 4.88 -10.21 30.92
C LYS A 241 5.35 -11.62 31.31
N GLY A 242 6.56 -11.77 31.83
CA GLY A 242 7.13 -13.07 32.25
C GLY A 242 7.51 -14.00 31.10
N PHE A 243 7.58 -13.50 29.86
CA PHE A 243 8.11 -14.25 28.73
C PHE A 243 9.62 -14.11 28.70
N ASN A 244 10.34 -15.05 29.29
CA ASN A 244 11.80 -15.12 29.13
C ASN A 244 12.14 -15.59 27.71
N ALA A 245 13.06 -14.87 27.07
CA ALA A 245 13.63 -15.22 25.77
C ALA A 245 14.59 -16.41 25.88
#